data_AF-X0Y8Q6-F1
#
_entry.id   AF-X0Y8Q6-F1
#
_cell.length_a   1.000
_cell.length_b   1.000
_cell.length_c   1.000
_cell.angle_alpha   90.00
_cell.angle_beta   90.00
_cell.angle_gamma   90.00
#
_symmetry.space_group_name_H-M   'P 1'
#
loop_
_entity.id
_entity.type
_entity.pdbx_description
1 polymer ?
#
loop_
_entity_poly.entity_id
_entity_poly.type
_entity_poly.pdbx_seq_one_letter_code
_entity_poly.pdbx_strand_id
1 'polypeptide(L)' 'NMGIDECLIFPELGHDEVKGSRGMNVTMVTTSKTDEGAVELLRMLGMPFRDEEGGQL' A
#
# COMPACT_ATOMS: atom_id res chain seq x y z
N ASN A 1 1.96 7.13 5.67
CA ASN A 1 3.10 6.45 5.00
C ASN A 1 2.99 4.97 5.30
N MET A 2 3.27 4.12 4.31
CA MET A 2 3.16 2.67 4.45
C MET A 2 4.43 2.01 3.92
N GLY A 3 4.90 0.98 4.62
CA GLY A 3 6.07 0.20 4.23
C GLY A 3 5.65 -1.11 3.59
N ILE A 4 6.34 -1.50 2.54
CA ILE A 4 6.32 -2.85 1.97
C ILE A 4 7.68 -3.46 2.33
N ASP A 5 7.68 -4.56 3.07
CA ASP A 5 8.94 -5.17 3.54
C ASP A 5 9.67 -5.94 2.42
N GLU A 6 8.91 -6.45 1.44
CA GLU A 6 9.44 -7.22 0.32
C GLU A 6 8.87 -6.75 -1.01
N CYS A 7 9.72 -6.31 -1.94
CA CYS A 7 9.30 -5.93 -3.29
C CYS A 7 8.95 -7.13 -4.21
N LEU A 8 9.11 -8.39 -3.74
CA LEU A 8 8.76 -9.61 -4.50
C LEU A 8 7.26 -9.77 -4.78
N ILE A 9 6.41 -8.94 -4.16
CA ILE A 9 4.97 -8.90 -4.43
C ILE A 9 4.64 -8.41 -5.85
N PHE A 10 5.58 -7.73 -6.51
CA PHE A 10 5.42 -7.24 -7.87
C PHE A 10 5.97 -8.27 -8.87
N PRO A 11 5.14 -8.79 -9.79
CA PRO A 11 5.56 -9.82 -10.76
C PRO A 11 6.61 -9.31 -11.78
N GLU A 12 6.84 -8.00 -11.87
CA GLU A 12 7.91 -7.40 -12.67
C GLU A 12 9.31 -7.65 -12.10
N LEU A 13 9.45 -7.88 -10.79
CA LEU A 13 10.74 -8.13 -10.16
C LEU A 13 10.99 -9.64 -10.09
N GLY A 14 11.81 -10.14 -11.00
CA GLY A 14 12.21 -11.54 -11.02
C GLY A 14 13.09 -11.90 -9.81
N HIS A 15 12.91 -13.11 -9.28
CA HIS A 15 13.71 -13.66 -8.17
C HIS A 15 15.24 -13.62 -8.47
N ASP A 16 15.64 -13.60 -9.75
CA ASP A 16 17.03 -13.59 -10.18
C ASP A 16 17.70 -12.20 -10.10
N GLU A 17 16.91 -11.12 -10.13
CA GLU A 17 17.45 -9.75 -10.05
C GLU A 17 17.65 -9.27 -8.59
N VAL A 18 16.99 -9.95 -7.65
CA VAL A 18 16.91 -9.52 -6.24
C VAL A 18 17.86 -10.35 -5.38
N LYS A 19 19.05 -9.80 -5.08
CA LYS A 19 20.07 -10.45 -4.21
C LYS A 19 19.77 -10.39 -2.69
N GLY A 20 18.51 -10.16 -2.29
CA GLY A 20 18.07 -10.10 -0.89
C GLY A 20 16.76 -9.31 -0.71
N SER A 21 16.08 -9.48 0.44
CA SER A 21 14.83 -8.77 0.76
C SER A 21 15.04 -7.25 0.72
N ARG A 22 14.47 -6.59 -0.29
CA ARG A 22 14.46 -5.14 -0.44
C ARG A 22 13.04 -4.66 -0.17
N GLY A 23 12.87 -3.83 0.85
CA GLY A 23 11.62 -3.14 1.13
C GLY A 23 11.53 -1.77 0.46
N MET A 24 10.35 -1.18 0.48
CA MET A 24 10.06 0.14 -0.07
C MET A 24 9.05 0.89 0.81
N ASN A 25 9.30 2.18 1.06
CA ASN A 25 8.32 3.06 1.67
C ASN A 25 7.49 3.75 0.58
N VAL A 26 6.16 3.65 0.69
CA VAL A 26 5.22 4.32 -0.20
C VAL A 26 4.49 5.42 0.59
N THR A 27 4.54 6.63 0.06
CA THR A 27 3.82 7.79 0.60
C THR A 27 2.92 8.35 -0.48
N MET A 28 1.60 8.25 -0.26
CA MET A 28 0.61 8.87 -1.12
C MET A 28 0.45 10.34 -0.75
N VAL A 29 0.67 11.24 -1.71
CA VAL A 29 0.46 12.68 -1.55
C VAL A 29 -0.83 13.05 -2.26
N THR A 30 -1.82 13.53 -1.50
CA THR A 30 -3.13 13.91 -2.03
C THR A 30 -3.40 15.39 -1.81
N THR A 31 -4.35 15.95 -2.57
CA THR A 31 -4.79 17.34 -2.41
C THR A 31 -5.90 17.51 -1.35
N SER A 32 -6.34 16.41 -0.74
CA SER A 32 -7.34 16.43 0.34
C SER A 32 -6.83 17.21 1.54
N LYS A 33 -7.70 18.02 2.14
CA LYS A 33 -7.36 18.86 3.30
C LYS A 33 -7.67 18.18 4.64
N THR A 34 -8.38 17.07 4.60
CA THR A 34 -8.82 16.31 5.78
C THR A 34 -8.47 14.84 5.59
N ASP A 35 -8.21 14.16 6.70
CA ASP A 35 -7.80 12.76 6.71
C ASP A 35 -8.95 11.85 6.26
N GLU A 36 -10.20 12.18 6.61
CA GLU A 36 -11.39 11.43 6.20
C GLU A 36 -11.56 11.45 4.67
N GLY A 37 -11.33 12.61 4.05
CA GLY A 37 -11.42 12.75 2.59
C GLY A 37 -10.29 12.03 1.86
N ALA A 38 -9.10 11.96 2.47
CA ALA A 38 -7.97 11.20 1.92
C ALA A 38 -8.20 9.68 2.04
N VAL A 39 -8.72 9.21 3.18
CA VAL A 39 -9.04 7.79 3.39
C VAL A 39 -10.14 7.34 2.45
N GLU A 40 -11.21 8.13 2.29
CA GLU A 40 -12.31 7.76 1.39
C GLU A 40 -11.87 7.70 -0.08
N LEU A 41 -11.02 8.65 -0.52
CA LEU A 41 -10.41 8.60 -1.85
C LEU A 41 -9.61 7.30 -2.04
N LEU A 42 -8.76 6.96 -1.07
CA LEU A 42 -7.93 5.77 -1.15
C LEU A 42 -8.79 4.48 -1.06
N ARG A 43 -9.88 4.47 -0.31
CA ARG A 43 -10.87 3.37 -0.29
C ARG A 43 -11.53 3.18 -1.65
N MET A 44 -11.98 4.26 -2.29
CA MET A 44 -12.55 4.19 -3.65
C MET A 44 -11.53 3.73 -4.70
N LEU A 45 -10.24 4.00 -4.48
CA LEU A 45 -9.14 3.47 -5.30
C LEU A 45 -8.83 1.99 -5.04
N GLY A 46 -9.57 1.33 -4.15
CA GLY A 46 -9.41 -0.10 -3.83
C GLY A 46 -8.28 -0.37 -2.84
N MET A 47 -7.80 0.64 -2.11
CA MET A 47 -6.79 0.45 -1.08
C MET A 47 -7.39 -0.32 0.11
N PRO A 48 -6.80 -1.45 0.51
CA PRO A 48 -7.35 -2.30 1.58
C PRO A 48 -7.08 -1.67 2.94
N PHE A 49 -7.96 -0.77 3.37
CA PHE A 49 -7.97 -0.29 4.75
C PHE A 49 -8.66 -1.30 5.65
N ARG A 50 -8.22 -1.33 6.90
CA ARG A 50 -8.88 -2.11 7.94
C ARG A 50 -10.17 -1.38 8.31
N ASP A 51 -11.32 -1.96 8.00
CA ASP A 51 -12.58 -1.49 8.56
C ASP A 51 -12.65 -1.86 10.04
N GLU A 52 -13.30 -1.02 10.85
CA GLU A 52 -13.46 -1.25 12.30
C GLU A 52 -14.25 -2.54 12.60
N GLU A 53 -15.00 -3.05 11.62
CA GLU A 53 -15.55 -4.39 11.61
C GLU A 53 -14.61 -5.34 10.86
N GLY A 54 -13.81 -6.09 11.62
CA GLY A 54 -12.87 -7.06 11.07
C GLY A 54 -13.53 -8.04 10.09
N GLY A 55 -13.06 -8.06 8.86
CA GLY A 55 -13.49 -9.04 7.86
C GLY A 55 -12.63 -8.98 6.60
N GLN A 56 -11.48 -9.66 6.64
CA GLN A 56 -10.92 -10.23 5.42
C GLN A 56 -11.87 -11.35 4.99
N LEU A 57 -12.46 -11.25 3.79
CA LEU A 57 -12.98 -12.40 3.03
C LEU A 57 -11.83 -13.12 2.34
#